data_AF-A0A7W1Z3Z8-F1
#
_entry.id   AF-A0A7W1Z3Z8-F1
#
_cell.length_a   1.000
_cell.length_b   1.000
_cell.length_c   1.000
_cell.angle_alpha   90.00
_cell.angle_beta   90.00
_cell.angle_gamma   90.00
#
_symmetry.space_group_name_H-M   'P 1'
#
loop_
_entity.id
_entity.type
_entity.pdbx_description
1 polymer ?
#
loop_
_entity_poly.entity_id
_entity_poly.type
_entity_poly.pdbx_seq_one_letter_code
_entity_poly.pdbx_strand_id
1 'polypeptide(L)'
;MAIPFLAQTTNDNGESLAQALFWRLRHEDSNTREWSPDRRYLYFIVKRMGDTIQALPEPALKNSLPALIQLSQDPVKRGTASTALTRLGDFGPEGAKALLELLQDNHEDQETYRGIKRDIFIAGLIGLCRAGKSAESVISPLLAGFLGDQIRTNKPTYFNNRDELIIRTLIRMGAPPNQILDLYDSPRFERAKFDRIVQRASAETERACRW
;
A
#
# COMPACT_ATOMS: atom_id res chain seq x y z
N MET A 1 -26.07 21.85 -0.49
CA MET A 1 -25.09 22.15 0.57
C MET A 1 -25.54 21.39 1.82
N ALA A 2 -25.01 20.18 2.03
CA ALA A 2 -25.24 19.24 3.15
C ALA A 2 -24.27 18.07 2.89
N ILE A 3 -23.50 17.45 3.80
CA ILE A 3 -23.64 17.16 5.23
C ILE A 3 -22.20 17.04 5.82
N PRO A 4 -21.76 17.82 6.83
CA PRO A 4 -20.47 17.64 7.50
C PRO A 4 -20.53 16.75 8.76
N PHE A 5 -21.49 15.82 8.85
CA PHE A 5 -21.84 15.14 10.11
C PHE A 5 -21.05 13.86 10.39
N LEU A 6 -20.38 13.27 9.41
CA LEU A 6 -19.63 12.00 9.60
C LEU A 6 -18.15 12.19 9.97
N ALA A 7 -17.65 13.43 10.00
CA ALA A 7 -16.26 13.71 10.35
C ALA A 7 -15.98 13.69 11.86
N GLN A 8 -17.01 13.59 12.70
CA GLN A 8 -16.91 13.78 14.16
C GLN A 8 -17.71 12.73 14.96
N THR A 9 -17.88 11.50 14.46
CA THR A 9 -18.45 10.45 15.29
C THR A 9 -17.39 9.98 16.29
N THR A 10 -17.37 10.63 17.45
CA THR A 10 -16.67 10.14 18.64
C THR A 10 -17.55 9.08 19.31
N ASN A 11 -16.94 8.01 19.86
CA ASN A 11 -17.66 7.12 20.76
C ASN A 11 -17.97 7.82 22.11
N ASP A 12 -18.66 7.14 23.01
CA ASP A 12 -19.05 7.68 24.34
C ASP A 12 -17.86 8.15 25.20
N ASN A 13 -16.63 7.77 24.84
CA ASN A 13 -15.38 8.15 25.49
C ASN A 13 -14.66 9.33 24.80
N GLY A 14 -15.26 9.94 23.77
CA GLY A 14 -14.65 11.03 23.00
C GLY A 14 -13.62 10.58 21.96
N GLU A 15 -13.46 9.27 21.74
CA GLU A 15 -12.49 8.74 20.76
C GLU A 15 -13.09 8.77 19.36
N SER A 16 -12.34 9.29 18.38
CA SER A 16 -12.73 9.18 16.98
C SER A 16 -12.86 7.71 16.54
N LEU A 17 -13.74 7.43 15.58
CA LEU A 17 -13.88 6.10 14.98
C LEU A 17 -12.53 5.50 14.53
N ALA A 18 -11.62 6.33 14.00
CA ALA A 18 -10.27 5.91 13.63
C ALA A 18 -9.48 5.38 14.84
N GLN A 19 -9.47 6.12 15.96
CA GLN A 19 -8.79 5.72 17.19
C GLN A 19 -9.35 4.40 17.74
N ALA A 20 -10.68 4.25 17.78
CA ALA A 20 -11.33 3.04 18.24
C ALA A 20 -10.96 1.82 17.37
N LEU A 21 -10.92 1.99 16.04
CA LEU A 21 -10.51 0.93 15.11
C LEU A 21 -9.05 0.53 15.28
N PHE A 22 -8.14 1.50 15.39
CA PHE A 22 -6.72 1.21 15.64
C PHE A 22 -6.50 0.59 17.02
N TRP A 23 -7.22 1.05 18.04
CA TRP A 23 -7.19 0.43 19.36
C TRP A 23 -7.62 -1.03 19.30
N ARG A 24 -8.74 -1.32 18.63
CA ARG A 24 -9.22 -2.69 18.47
C ARG A 24 -8.24 -3.54 17.67
N LEU A 25 -7.72 -3.04 16.55
CA LEU A 25 -6.69 -3.74 15.77
C LEU A 25 -5.49 -4.14 16.62
N ARG A 26 -5.02 -3.28 17.52
CA ARG A 26 -3.88 -3.60 18.41
C ARG A 26 -4.21 -4.72 19.39
N HIS A 27 -5.41 -4.72 19.96
CA HIS A 27 -5.80 -5.66 21.02
C HIS A 27 -6.49 -6.93 20.52
N GLU A 28 -6.85 -7.00 19.24
CA GLU A 28 -7.37 -8.23 18.63
C GLU A 28 -6.24 -9.28 18.54
N ASP A 29 -6.41 -10.42 19.22
CA ASP A 29 -5.44 -11.52 19.17
C ASP A 29 -5.59 -12.27 17.85
N SER A 30 -4.76 -11.90 16.88
CA SER A 30 -4.64 -12.63 15.62
C SER A 30 -3.50 -13.66 15.64
N ASN A 31 -2.86 -13.88 16.79
CA ASN A 31 -1.62 -14.64 16.92
C ASN A 31 -1.86 -16.05 17.47
N THR A 32 -2.77 -16.80 16.85
CA THR A 32 -2.91 -18.23 17.16
C THR A 32 -2.12 -19.04 16.13
N ARG A 33 -0.99 -19.62 16.57
CA ARG A 33 -0.12 -20.51 15.77
C ARG A 33 -0.80 -21.80 15.28
N GLU A 34 -2.08 -21.99 15.60
CA GLU A 34 -2.88 -23.16 15.30
C GLU A 34 -4.04 -22.80 14.34
N TRP A 35 -4.21 -23.59 13.27
CA TRP A 35 -5.29 -23.41 12.30
C TRP A 35 -6.61 -23.92 12.88
N SER A 36 -7.44 -23.03 13.44
CA SER A 36 -8.81 -23.32 13.87
C SER A 36 -9.85 -22.56 13.03
N PRO A 37 -11.14 -22.96 13.04
CA PRO A 37 -12.24 -22.16 12.49
C PRO A 37 -12.25 -20.71 12.98
N ASP A 38 -11.83 -20.48 14.24
CA ASP A 38 -11.75 -19.15 14.85
C ASP A 38 -10.68 -18.26 14.17
N ARG A 39 -9.60 -18.84 13.63
CA ARG A 39 -8.58 -18.09 12.87
C ARG A 39 -9.13 -17.45 11.61
N ARG A 40 -10.03 -18.13 10.88
CA ARG A 40 -10.67 -17.53 9.69
C ARG A 40 -11.53 -16.34 10.10
N TYR A 41 -12.28 -16.49 11.19
CA TYR A 41 -13.13 -15.42 11.70
C TYR A 41 -12.30 -14.19 12.11
N LEU A 42 -11.22 -14.39 12.87
CA LEU A 42 -10.31 -13.31 13.27
C LEU A 42 -9.63 -12.63 12.06
N TYR A 43 -9.18 -13.42 11.08
CA TYR A 43 -8.68 -12.87 9.81
C TYR A 43 -9.71 -11.95 9.14
N PHE A 44 -10.97 -12.37 9.06
CA PHE A 44 -12.03 -11.55 8.45
C PHE A 44 -12.33 -10.29 9.25
N ILE A 45 -12.30 -10.34 10.59
CA ILE A 45 -12.50 -9.14 11.42
C ILE A 45 -11.36 -8.16 11.20
N VAL A 46 -10.10 -8.60 11.33
CA VAL A 46 -8.92 -7.74 11.15
C VAL A 46 -8.88 -7.15 9.75
N LYS A 47 -9.17 -7.96 8.72
CA LYS A 47 -9.29 -7.49 7.35
C LYS A 47 -10.40 -6.44 7.20
N ARG A 48 -11.57 -6.70 7.76
CA ARG A 48 -12.70 -5.75 7.70
C ARG A 48 -12.36 -4.45 8.40
N MET A 49 -11.67 -4.48 9.53
CA MET A 49 -11.19 -3.27 10.20
C MET A 49 -10.22 -2.49 9.29
N GLY A 50 -9.31 -3.18 8.60
CA GLY A 50 -8.45 -2.58 7.59
C GLY A 50 -9.23 -1.88 6.46
N ASP A 51 -10.23 -2.56 5.92
CA ASP A 51 -11.11 -2.04 4.86
C ASP A 51 -11.91 -0.82 5.36
N THR A 52 -12.39 -0.85 6.61
CA THR A 52 -13.10 0.28 7.23
C THR A 52 -12.16 1.48 7.40
N ILE A 53 -10.94 1.28 7.88
CA ILE A 53 -9.95 2.36 8.03
C ILE A 53 -9.62 2.98 6.67
N GLN A 54 -9.45 2.15 5.63
CA GLN A 54 -9.21 2.64 4.28
C GLN A 54 -10.33 3.57 3.79
N ALA A 55 -11.59 3.22 4.10
CA ALA A 55 -12.78 3.97 3.69
C ALA A 55 -13.03 5.25 4.51
N LEU A 56 -12.29 5.49 5.59
CA LEU A 56 -12.47 6.71 6.39
C LEU A 56 -12.11 7.97 5.58
N PRO A 57 -12.83 9.07 5.80
CA PRO A 57 -12.49 10.35 5.18
C PRO A 57 -11.17 10.89 5.75
N GLU A 58 -10.39 11.60 4.95
CA GLU A 58 -9.07 12.13 5.34
C GLU A 58 -9.07 12.89 6.69
N PRO A 59 -10.04 13.77 7.01
CA PRO A 59 -10.06 14.45 8.31
C PRO A 59 -10.11 13.50 9.52
N ALA A 60 -10.73 12.33 9.37
CA ALA A 60 -10.82 11.34 10.45
C ALA A 60 -9.48 10.64 10.70
N LEU A 61 -8.56 10.66 9.73
CA LEU A 61 -7.26 10.02 9.80
C LEU A 61 -6.12 10.98 10.15
N LYS A 62 -6.38 12.29 10.33
CA LYS A 62 -5.36 13.33 10.52
C LYS A 62 -4.27 12.97 11.56
N ASN A 63 -4.63 12.25 12.62
CA ASN A 63 -3.71 11.87 13.71
C ASN A 63 -3.36 10.37 13.72
N SER A 64 -3.61 9.65 12.62
CA SER A 64 -3.46 8.20 12.54
C SER A 64 -2.09 7.72 12.06
N LEU A 65 -1.18 8.62 11.67
CA LEU A 65 0.15 8.25 11.17
C LEU A 65 0.91 7.32 12.12
N PRO A 66 1.03 7.60 13.44
CA PRO A 66 1.74 6.69 14.35
C PRO A 66 1.10 5.30 14.41
N ALA A 67 -0.23 5.23 14.36
CA ALA A 67 -0.95 3.97 14.40
C ALA A 67 -0.81 3.16 13.10
N LEU A 68 -0.73 3.84 11.95
CA LEU A 68 -0.46 3.21 10.66
C LEU A 68 0.98 2.70 10.56
N ILE A 69 1.96 3.45 11.06
CA ILE A 69 3.37 3.01 11.15
C ILE A 69 3.49 1.80 12.08
N GLN A 70 2.82 1.84 13.23
CA GLN A 70 2.79 0.68 14.13
C GLN A 70 2.15 -0.55 13.46
N LEU A 71 1.07 -0.35 12.68
CA LEU A 71 0.43 -1.43 11.93
C LEU A 71 1.34 -1.99 10.84
N SER A 72 2.15 -1.16 10.15
CA SER A 72 3.05 -1.64 9.08
C SER A 72 4.19 -2.50 9.62
N GLN A 73 4.55 -2.32 10.89
CA GLN A 73 5.61 -3.07 11.57
C GLN A 73 5.09 -4.36 12.24
N ASP A 74 3.78 -4.54 12.40
CA ASP A 74 3.21 -5.75 13.02
C ASP A 74 3.35 -6.95 12.07
N PRO A 75 4.03 -8.05 12.47
CA PRO A 75 4.35 -9.16 11.57
C PRO A 75 3.12 -9.90 11.02
N VAL A 76 1.98 -9.85 11.72
CA VAL A 76 0.75 -10.57 11.33
C VAL A 76 -0.29 -9.61 10.75
N LYS A 77 -0.50 -8.47 11.42
CA LYS A 77 -1.57 -7.54 11.10
C LYS A 77 -1.23 -6.66 9.90
N ARG A 78 0.05 -6.40 9.61
CA ARG A 78 0.45 -5.68 8.39
C ARG A 78 -0.07 -6.35 7.12
N GLY A 79 -0.12 -7.68 7.15
CA GLY A 79 -0.69 -8.50 6.09
C GLY A 79 -2.20 -8.46 6.05
N THR A 80 -2.82 -8.78 7.18
CA THR A 80 -4.27 -8.98 7.28
C THR A 80 -5.06 -7.68 7.11
N ALA A 81 -4.54 -6.56 7.61
CA ALA A 81 -5.11 -5.21 7.48
C ALA A 81 -4.32 -4.33 6.49
N SER A 82 -3.66 -4.95 5.50
CA SER A 82 -2.84 -4.26 4.49
C SER A 82 -3.60 -3.14 3.75
N THR A 83 -4.91 -3.27 3.55
CA THR A 83 -5.74 -2.23 2.91
C THR A 83 -5.70 -0.89 3.65
N ALA A 84 -5.62 -0.90 4.98
CA ALA A 84 -5.43 0.33 5.78
C ALA A 84 -4.07 0.98 5.51
N LEU A 85 -3.02 0.20 5.26
CA LEU A 85 -1.67 0.72 5.04
C LEU A 85 -1.56 1.57 3.78
N THR A 86 -2.49 1.43 2.83
CA THR A 86 -2.58 2.35 1.68
C THR A 86 -2.77 3.81 2.10
N ARG A 87 -3.34 4.07 3.29
CA ARG A 87 -3.55 5.41 3.83
C ARG A 87 -2.26 6.10 4.30
N LEU A 88 -1.15 5.37 4.47
CA LEU A 88 0.16 5.99 4.70
C LEU A 88 0.50 6.99 3.58
N GLY A 89 0.03 6.76 2.36
CA GLY A 89 0.25 7.67 1.24
C GLY A 89 -0.30 9.09 1.44
N ASP A 90 -1.27 9.27 2.32
CA ASP A 90 -1.88 10.58 2.57
C ASP A 90 -1.05 11.46 3.53
N PHE A 91 0.03 10.92 4.11
CA PHE A 91 0.87 11.61 5.11
C PHE A 91 2.20 12.10 4.52
N GLY A 92 2.23 12.36 3.22
CA GLY A 92 3.38 12.99 2.56
C GLY A 92 4.67 12.17 2.64
N PRO A 93 5.84 12.83 2.77
CA PRO A 93 7.14 12.14 2.76
C PRO A 93 7.34 11.11 3.87
N GLU A 94 6.80 11.36 5.06
CA GLU A 94 6.94 10.45 6.20
C GLU A 94 6.18 9.15 5.96
N GLY A 95 4.93 9.25 5.47
CA GLY A 95 4.16 8.09 5.07
C GLY A 95 4.77 7.32 3.90
N ALA A 96 5.35 8.04 2.92
CA ALA A 96 6.08 7.42 1.82
C ALA A 96 7.30 6.61 2.29
N LYS A 97 8.03 7.11 3.29
CA LYS A 97 9.14 6.40 3.90
C LYS A 97 8.67 5.11 4.59
N ALA A 98 7.60 5.17 5.37
CA ALA A 98 7.02 3.99 6.02
C ALA A 98 6.54 2.93 4.99
N LEU A 99 6.01 3.36 3.85
CA LEU A 99 5.64 2.46 2.75
C LEU A 99 6.86 1.80 2.08
N LEU A 100 7.97 2.53 1.93
CA LEU A 100 9.22 1.96 1.44
C LEU A 100 9.74 0.87 2.40
N GLU A 101 9.78 1.17 3.69
CA GLU A 101 10.19 0.23 4.74
C GLU A 101 9.30 -1.03 4.75
N LEU A 102 7.96 -0.85 4.69
CA LEU A 102 7.00 -1.96 4.58
C LEU A 102 7.30 -2.88 3.39
N LEU A 103 7.63 -2.30 2.23
CA LEU A 103 7.91 -3.06 1.02
C LEU A 103 9.25 -3.81 1.10
N GLN A 104 10.27 -3.20 1.73
CA GLN A 104 11.58 -3.82 1.97
C GLN A 104 11.46 -4.99 2.94
N ASP A 105 10.84 -4.78 4.11
CA ASP A 105 10.66 -5.82 5.12
C ASP A 105 9.86 -7.01 4.57
N ASN A 106 8.82 -6.76 3.78
CA ASN A 106 8.00 -7.80 3.16
C ASN A 106 8.77 -8.63 2.11
N HIS A 107 9.79 -8.04 1.48
CA HIS A 107 10.66 -8.73 0.56
C HIS A 107 11.63 -9.68 1.29
N GLU A 108 12.16 -9.24 2.44
CA GLU A 108 13.15 -9.99 3.22
C GLU A 108 12.53 -11.09 4.08
N ASP A 109 11.33 -10.87 4.60
CA ASP A 109 10.59 -11.82 5.45
C ASP A 109 10.38 -13.14 4.70
N GLN A 110 11.01 -14.24 5.12
CA GLN A 110 10.86 -15.56 4.47
C GLN A 110 9.63 -16.34 4.95
N GLU A 111 9.16 -16.05 6.17
CA GLU A 111 8.16 -16.83 6.90
C GLU A 111 6.73 -16.45 6.52
N THR A 112 6.50 -15.23 6.02
CA THR A 112 5.16 -14.79 5.63
C THR A 112 4.65 -15.53 4.39
N TYR A 113 3.40 -15.99 4.49
CA TYR A 113 2.69 -16.67 3.40
C TYR A 113 2.62 -15.82 2.12
N ARG A 114 2.84 -16.44 0.95
CA ARG A 114 2.91 -15.75 -0.36
C ARG A 114 1.71 -14.84 -0.66
N GLY A 115 0.49 -15.26 -0.29
CA GLY A 115 -0.71 -14.44 -0.50
C GLY A 115 -0.66 -13.14 0.31
N ILE A 116 -0.23 -13.23 1.56
CA ILE A 116 -0.07 -12.06 2.44
C ILE A 116 1.04 -11.14 1.93
N LYS A 117 2.16 -11.70 1.47
CA LYS A 117 3.24 -10.91 0.86
C LYS A 117 2.77 -10.11 -0.34
N ARG A 118 1.91 -10.71 -1.16
CA ARG A 118 1.31 -10.05 -2.32
C ARG A 118 0.41 -8.88 -1.87
N ASP A 119 -0.43 -9.08 -0.87
CA ASP A 119 -1.34 -8.04 -0.37
C ASP A 119 -0.57 -6.84 0.22
N ILE A 120 0.49 -7.11 0.99
CA ILE A 120 1.39 -6.07 1.53
C ILE A 120 2.07 -5.31 0.38
N PHE A 121 2.58 -6.03 -0.62
CA PHE A 121 3.23 -5.42 -1.77
C PHE A 121 2.28 -4.50 -2.55
N ILE A 122 1.05 -4.96 -2.81
CA ILE A 122 0.03 -4.16 -3.50
C ILE A 122 -0.33 -2.93 -2.67
N ALA A 123 -0.55 -3.10 -1.36
CA ALA A 123 -0.88 -1.99 -0.47
C ALA A 123 0.22 -0.93 -0.43
N GLY A 124 1.49 -1.37 -0.37
CA GLY A 124 2.65 -0.49 -0.41
C GLY A 124 2.68 0.35 -1.69
N LEU A 125 2.52 -0.29 -2.86
CA LEU A 125 2.50 0.43 -4.14
C LEU A 125 1.30 1.36 -4.29
N ILE A 126 0.10 0.93 -3.89
CA ILE A 126 -1.09 1.81 -3.91
C ILE A 126 -0.85 3.03 -3.02
N GLY A 127 -0.31 2.84 -1.81
CA GLY A 127 0.03 3.94 -0.91
C GLY A 127 1.03 4.91 -1.54
N LEU A 128 2.10 4.41 -2.15
CA LEU A 128 3.09 5.25 -2.84
C LEU A 128 2.50 5.98 -4.05
N CYS A 129 1.62 5.32 -4.80
CA CYS A 129 0.91 5.94 -5.92
C CYS A 129 0.01 7.10 -5.46
N ARG A 130 -0.68 6.92 -4.32
CA ARG A 130 -1.53 7.96 -3.71
C ARG A 130 -0.70 9.14 -3.23
N ALA A 131 0.43 8.88 -2.59
CA ALA A 131 1.38 9.92 -2.20
C ALA A 131 1.84 10.76 -3.42
N GLY A 132 1.98 10.12 -4.58
CA GLY A 132 2.39 10.80 -5.81
C GLY A 132 3.72 11.50 -5.62
N LYS A 133 3.84 12.77 -6.05
CA LYS A 133 5.09 13.53 -5.97
C LYS A 133 5.66 13.68 -4.55
N SER A 134 4.85 13.56 -3.49
CA SER A 134 5.42 13.60 -2.13
C SER A 134 6.29 12.39 -1.80
N ALA A 135 6.22 11.33 -2.61
CA ALA A 135 7.05 10.13 -2.52
C ALA A 135 8.22 10.14 -3.53
N GLU A 136 8.53 11.26 -4.19
CA GLU A 136 9.63 11.35 -5.16
C GLU A 136 10.98 10.90 -4.56
N SER A 137 11.24 11.27 -3.30
CA SER A 137 12.49 10.93 -2.59
C SER A 137 12.70 9.43 -2.41
N VAL A 138 11.63 8.61 -2.45
CA VAL A 138 11.73 7.16 -2.31
C VAL A 138 11.84 6.42 -3.64
N ILE A 139 11.77 7.09 -4.80
CA ILE A 139 11.93 6.46 -6.12
C ILE A 139 13.30 5.78 -6.23
N SER A 140 14.38 6.53 -6.00
CA SER A 140 15.75 6.01 -6.13
C SER A 140 16.01 4.79 -5.25
N PRO A 141 15.72 4.80 -3.93
CA PRO A 141 15.92 3.62 -3.10
C PRO A 141 14.96 2.47 -3.46
N LEU A 142 13.74 2.76 -3.91
CA LEU A 142 12.81 1.73 -4.39
C LEU A 142 13.37 1.00 -5.62
N LEU A 143 13.89 1.75 -6.60
CA LEU A 143 14.47 1.21 -7.83
C LEU A 143 15.84 0.54 -7.62
N ALA A 144 16.65 1.06 -6.70
CA ALA A 144 17.94 0.47 -6.37
C ALA A 144 17.79 -0.81 -5.53
N GLY A 145 16.74 -0.87 -4.70
CA GLY A 145 16.47 -2.01 -3.83
C GLY A 145 15.62 -3.09 -4.48
N PHE A 146 14.72 -3.66 -3.68
CA PHE A 146 14.01 -4.89 -4.02
C PHE A 146 13.22 -4.81 -5.34
N LEU A 147 12.63 -3.65 -5.69
CA LEU A 147 11.80 -3.53 -6.88
C LEU A 147 12.65 -3.67 -8.16
N GLY A 148 13.81 -3.02 -8.20
CA GLY A 148 14.75 -3.17 -9.30
C GLY A 148 15.26 -4.61 -9.41
N ASP A 149 15.57 -5.24 -8.28
CA ASP A 149 16.04 -6.62 -8.27
C ASP A 149 14.96 -7.60 -8.73
N GLN A 150 13.72 -7.44 -8.28
CA GLN A 150 12.62 -8.31 -8.70
C GLN A 150 12.30 -8.19 -10.20
N ILE A 151 12.31 -6.97 -10.75
CA ILE A 151 12.01 -6.77 -12.17
C ILE A 151 13.16 -7.32 -13.03
N ARG A 152 14.42 -7.02 -12.67
CA ARG A 152 15.60 -7.45 -13.42
C ARG A 152 15.80 -8.96 -13.39
N THR A 153 15.57 -9.60 -12.24
CA THR A 153 15.74 -11.05 -12.09
C THR A 153 14.65 -11.85 -12.79
N ASN A 154 13.41 -11.34 -12.78
CA ASN A 154 12.26 -12.07 -13.33
C ASN A 154 11.99 -11.77 -14.81
N LYS A 155 12.81 -10.92 -15.46
CA LYS A 155 12.75 -10.47 -16.87
C LYS A 155 11.37 -10.70 -17.51
N PRO A 156 10.35 -9.91 -17.12
CA PRO A 156 8.98 -10.19 -17.51
C PRO A 156 8.87 -10.22 -19.04
N THR A 157 8.25 -11.28 -19.55
CA THR A 157 8.02 -11.46 -20.99
C THR A 157 6.80 -10.68 -21.49
N TYR A 158 5.95 -10.19 -20.58
CA TYR A 158 4.78 -9.34 -20.82
C TYR A 158 4.40 -8.55 -19.57
N PHE A 159 3.74 -7.40 -19.73
CA PHE A 159 3.19 -6.64 -18.60
C PHE A 159 1.95 -7.32 -18.03
N ASN A 160 2.03 -7.78 -16.79
CA ASN A 160 0.87 -8.19 -16.00
C ASN A 160 0.35 -7.03 -15.12
N ASN A 161 -0.73 -7.26 -14.37
CA ASN A 161 -1.33 -6.21 -13.53
C ASN A 161 -0.34 -5.63 -12.50
N ARG A 162 0.61 -6.44 -12.00
CA ARG A 162 1.67 -6.04 -11.08
C ARG A 162 2.60 -5.01 -11.72
N ASP A 163 3.07 -5.29 -12.93
CA ASP A 163 3.95 -4.39 -13.67
C ASP A 163 3.25 -3.07 -13.99
N GLU A 164 1.98 -3.15 -14.37
CA GLU A 164 1.18 -1.95 -14.64
C GLU A 164 1.00 -1.09 -13.40
N LEU A 165 0.74 -1.67 -12.22
CA LEU A 165 0.70 -0.93 -10.96
C LEU A 165 2.05 -0.30 -10.63
N ILE A 166 3.16 -1.04 -10.81
CA ILE A 166 4.51 -0.52 -10.58
C ILE A 166 4.77 0.72 -11.45
N ILE A 167 4.54 0.61 -12.77
CA ILE A 167 4.78 1.70 -13.71
C ILE A 167 3.91 2.91 -13.35
N ARG A 168 2.61 2.71 -13.11
CA ARG A 168 1.70 3.80 -12.73
C ARG A 168 2.15 4.48 -11.44
N THR A 169 2.56 3.69 -10.45
CA THR A 169 3.07 4.19 -9.16
C THR A 169 4.31 5.05 -9.36
N LEU A 170 5.32 4.55 -10.07
CA LEU A 170 6.56 5.27 -10.35
C LEU A 170 6.31 6.56 -11.13
N ILE A 171 5.46 6.54 -12.16
CA ILE A 171 5.08 7.74 -12.91
C ILE A 171 4.37 8.76 -12.01
N ARG A 172 3.44 8.31 -11.16
CA ARG A 172 2.74 9.19 -10.21
C ARG A 172 3.67 9.82 -9.19
N MET A 173 4.73 9.11 -8.80
CA MET A 173 5.79 9.61 -7.92
C MET A 173 6.71 10.63 -8.60
N GLY A 174 6.70 10.69 -9.93
CA GLY A 174 7.53 11.60 -10.73
C GLY A 174 8.74 10.93 -11.37
N ALA A 175 8.82 9.60 -11.37
CA ALA A 175 9.92 8.90 -12.02
C ALA A 175 9.89 9.15 -13.54
N PRO A 176 11.04 9.47 -14.16
CA PRO A 176 11.09 9.70 -15.59
C PRO A 176 10.88 8.38 -16.34
N PRO A 177 10.06 8.34 -17.42
CA PRO A 177 9.68 7.10 -18.08
C PRO A 177 10.86 6.26 -18.60
N ASN A 178 11.95 6.90 -19.03
CA ASN A 178 13.16 6.21 -19.47
C ASN A 178 13.81 5.39 -18.34
N GLN A 179 13.86 5.92 -17.11
CA GLN A 179 14.41 5.19 -15.97
C GLN A 179 13.58 3.94 -15.64
N ILE A 180 12.25 4.01 -15.81
CA ILE A 180 11.36 2.85 -15.59
C ILE A 180 11.56 1.84 -16.72
N LEU A 181 11.60 2.32 -17.95
CA LEU A 181 11.79 1.50 -19.14
C LEU A 181 13.08 0.66 -19.07
N ASP A 182 14.18 1.23 -18.59
CA ASP A 182 15.46 0.53 -18.45
C ASP A 182 15.37 -0.72 -17.55
N LEU A 183 14.37 -0.79 -16.67
CA LEU A 183 14.11 -1.97 -15.83
C LEU A 183 13.51 -3.14 -16.63
N TYR A 184 12.82 -2.85 -17.73
CA TYR A 184 12.03 -3.81 -18.50
C TYR A 184 12.74 -4.28 -19.79
N ASP A 185 14.07 -4.15 -19.86
CA ASP A 185 14.87 -4.53 -21.03
C ASP A 185 14.66 -6.01 -21.43
N SER A 186 13.83 -6.21 -22.44
CA SER A 186 13.38 -7.52 -22.91
C SER A 186 13.07 -7.47 -24.41
N PRO A 187 13.49 -8.48 -25.20
CA PRO A 187 13.17 -8.56 -26.63
C PRO A 187 11.68 -8.59 -26.96
N ARG A 188 10.82 -8.93 -25.98
CA ARG A 188 9.35 -9.00 -26.12
C ARG A 188 8.65 -7.77 -25.53
N PHE A 189 9.40 -6.72 -25.21
CA PHE A 189 8.86 -5.50 -24.61
C PHE A 189 7.88 -4.78 -25.55
N GLU A 190 6.62 -4.67 -25.13
CA GLU A 190 5.59 -3.94 -25.87
C GLU A 190 5.65 -2.44 -25.56
N ARG A 191 6.53 -1.71 -26.27
CA ARG A 191 6.67 -0.25 -26.10
C ARG A 191 5.36 0.52 -26.20
N ALA A 192 4.52 0.20 -27.17
CA ALA A 192 3.21 0.84 -27.33
C ALA A 192 2.29 0.62 -26.11
N LYS A 193 2.41 -0.53 -25.41
CA LYS A 193 1.65 -0.78 -24.17
C LYS A 193 2.21 0.05 -23.01
N PHE A 194 3.53 0.12 -22.88
CA PHE A 194 4.19 0.97 -21.89
C PHE A 194 3.78 2.45 -22.05
N ASP A 195 3.86 2.99 -23.26
CA ASP A 195 3.52 4.39 -23.54
C ASP A 195 2.06 4.71 -23.17
N ARG A 196 1.12 3.78 -23.45
CA ARG A 196 -0.28 3.92 -23.03
C ARG A 196 -0.45 3.94 -21.50
N ILE A 197 0.31 3.10 -20.78
CA ILE A 197 0.27 3.08 -19.31
C ILE A 197 0.79 4.41 -18.76
N VAL A 198 1.93 4.91 -19.29
CA VAL A 198 2.53 6.19 -18.88
C VAL A 198 1.59 7.36 -19.15
N GLN A 199 0.96 7.41 -20.32
CA GLN A 199 -0.02 8.45 -20.67
C GLN A 199 -1.21 8.45 -19.70
N ARG A 200 -1.78 7.28 -19.39
CA ARG A 200 -2.89 7.16 -18.44
C ARG A 200 -2.49 7.55 -17.02
N ALA A 201 -1.34 7.09 -16.55
CA ALA A 201 -0.82 7.40 -15.22
C ALA A 201 -0.57 8.91 -15.03
N SER A 202 -0.16 9.59 -16.10
CA SER A 202 0.05 11.04 -16.09
C SER A 202 -1.26 11.84 -16.12
N ALA A 203 -2.33 11.28 -16.71
CA ALA A 203 -3.62 11.96 -16.91
C ALA A 203 -4.66 11.72 -15.80
N GLU A 204 -4.66 10.55 -15.16
CA GLU A 204 -5.68 10.15 -14.17
C GLU A 204 -5.11 10.11 -12.75
N THR A 205 -5.41 11.10 -11.91
CA THR A 205 -4.79 11.23 -10.57
C THR A 205 -5.19 10.13 -9.58
N GLU A 206 -6.49 9.81 -9.47
CA GLU A 206 -6.98 8.81 -8.49
C GLU A 206 -7.18 7.40 -9.08
N ARG A 207 -7.63 7.30 -10.35
CA ARG A 207 -7.87 5.99 -10.98
C ARG A 207 -6.58 5.24 -11.29
N ALA A 208 -5.47 5.95 -11.47
CA ALA A 208 -4.17 5.33 -11.71
C ALA A 208 -3.72 4.42 -10.55
N CYS A 209 -4.16 4.69 -9.32
CA CYS A 209 -3.74 3.95 -8.13
C CYS A 209 -4.64 2.78 -7.76
N ARG A 210 -5.57 2.37 -8.63
CA ARG A 210 -6.43 1.20 -8.41
C ARG A 210 -5.73 -0.09 -8.83
N TRP A 211 -5.99 -1.17 -8.09
CA TRP A 211 -5.53 -2.54 -8.33
C TRP A 211 -6.68 -3.45 -8.74
#